data_AF-A0A452GRX2-F1
#
_entry.id   AF-A0A452GRX2-F1
#
_cell.length_a   1.000
_cell.length_b   1.000
_cell.length_c   1.000
_cell.angle_alpha   90.00
_cell.angle_beta   90.00
_cell.angle_gamma   90.00
#
_symmetry.space_group_name_H-M   'P 1'
#
loop_
_entity.id
_entity.type
_entity.pdbx_description
1 polymer ?
#
loop_
_entity_poly.entity_id
_entity_poly.type
_entity_poly.pdbx_seq_one_letter_code
_entity_poly.pdbx_strand_id
1 'polypeptide(L)'
;MESKRKAPVVGAGGGDPAPAPRKRPKGGDWEVDGPSHFEEELALLDEVEAEMALEMKESQPAPDTVPLGSLISSVGNPKWQRPPPPRINPTQDALCFQQVELDYYVGVPVPGMPGATQGPVPILRMFGVTAAGNSVCCHIHGFAPYFYVPAPAGFQPQHLSDFQRELNGAVLRDLRSNREGLSRAVLAVEMCSKESMYGYHGQRRLPFLKVTLALPRLVAPAKRLLEQGLRSPAHSFSPPRFMVDRDVVGCNWIELPPGKYRLRPEQHTGEPPKELAKASLCQLEADVGWADFISHPPEGDWQGIAPLRVLSFDIECAGRKGIFPEPDKDPVIQVANMVLRQGERDPFIRNVFTLQSCSPIVGSQVLCYSQEAELLKAWAEFVRIVDPDIVTGYNIQNFDLPYLLQRSQTLKVSTFPFLGRILGRKSLIRDSSFQSKQMGRRENKVINAEGRIQFDLLQVGLRG
;
A
#
# COMPACT_ATOMS: atom_id res chain seq x y z
N MET A 1 63.76 -37.73 8.37
CA MET A 1 64.98 -37.17 7.77
C MET A 1 65.55 -36.15 8.72
N GLU A 2 66.80 -36.39 9.13
CA GLU A 2 67.69 -35.49 9.88
C GLU A 2 67.71 -34.08 9.24
N SER A 3 67.99 -32.98 9.92
CA SER A 3 69.21 -32.76 10.70
C SER A 3 69.16 -31.47 11.54
N LYS A 4 70.17 -31.38 12.41
CA LYS A 4 70.42 -30.43 13.49
C LYS A 4 71.24 -29.19 13.06
N ARG A 5 71.24 -28.19 13.97
CA ARG A 5 72.28 -27.15 14.27
C ARG A 5 72.25 -25.91 13.35
N LYS A 6 72.54 -24.68 13.78
CA LYS A 6 73.26 -24.11 14.95
C LYS A 6 72.95 -22.59 15.02
N ALA A 7 73.02 -21.98 16.21
CA ALA A 7 73.00 -20.53 16.42
C ALA A 7 74.33 -19.86 15.99
N PRO A 8 74.36 -18.52 15.81
CA PRO A 8 75.16 -17.73 16.77
C PRO A 8 74.66 -16.30 17.11
N VAL A 9 74.92 -15.93 18.37
CA VAL A 9 75.54 -14.69 18.89
C VAL A 9 74.89 -13.30 18.69
N VAL A 10 74.85 -12.60 19.82
CA VAL A 10 74.32 -11.27 20.16
C VAL A 10 75.25 -10.14 19.71
N GLY A 11 74.67 -9.01 19.26
CA GLY A 11 75.34 -7.72 19.11
C GLY A 11 74.35 -6.58 19.44
N ALA A 12 74.76 -5.70 20.34
CA ALA A 12 73.94 -4.71 21.06
C ALA A 12 73.61 -3.43 20.26
N GLY A 13 72.51 -2.74 20.64
CA GLY A 13 72.33 -1.33 20.28
C GLY A 13 70.90 -0.78 20.37
N GLY A 14 70.52 -0.26 21.55
CA GLY A 14 69.79 1.01 21.70
C GLY A 14 68.26 1.06 21.54
N GLY A 15 67.56 1.36 22.64
CA GLY A 15 66.25 2.04 22.63
C GLY A 15 65.19 1.40 23.52
N ASP A 16 65.03 1.91 24.74
CA ASP A 16 63.95 1.55 25.67
C ASP A 16 62.55 1.81 25.07
N PRO A 17 61.62 0.83 25.07
CA PRO A 17 60.21 1.10 24.88
C PRO A 17 59.52 1.45 26.21
N ALA A 18 58.75 2.54 26.18
CA ALA A 18 57.95 3.08 27.28
C ALA A 18 56.92 2.08 27.87
N PRO A 19 56.51 2.24 29.15
CA PRO A 19 55.79 1.21 29.89
C PRO A 19 54.31 1.08 29.49
N ALA A 20 53.83 -0.15 29.54
CA ALA A 20 52.44 -0.54 29.29
C ALA A 20 51.45 0.17 30.24
N PRO A 21 50.30 0.67 29.74
CA PRO A 21 49.30 1.27 30.61
C PRO A 21 48.51 0.21 31.37
N ARG A 22 48.31 0.49 32.66
CA ARG A 22 47.60 -0.30 33.66
C ARG A 22 46.16 -0.63 33.26
N LYS A 23 45.74 -1.86 33.51
CA LYS A 23 44.34 -2.34 33.46
C LYS A 23 43.42 -1.43 34.29
N ARG A 24 42.33 -0.96 33.68
CA ARG A 24 41.16 -0.40 34.39
C ARG A 24 40.17 -1.54 34.75
N PRO A 25 39.40 -1.40 35.83
CA PRO A 25 38.56 -2.47 36.37
C PRO A 25 37.32 -2.71 35.50
N LYS A 26 36.85 -3.96 35.44
CA LYS A 26 35.55 -4.33 34.88
C LYS A 26 34.44 -3.56 35.61
N GLY A 27 33.86 -2.58 34.93
CA GLY A 27 32.58 -1.94 35.27
C GLY A 27 31.52 -2.40 34.27
N GLY A 28 30.30 -2.62 34.76
CA GLY A 28 29.25 -3.42 34.13
C GLY A 28 28.66 -2.87 32.83
N ASP A 29 28.02 -3.83 32.17
CA ASP A 29 27.05 -3.81 31.08
C ASP A 29 26.23 -2.53 30.87
N TRP A 30 25.66 -2.45 29.66
CA TRP A 30 24.72 -1.45 29.12
C TRP A 30 25.38 -0.25 28.41
N GLU A 31 26.18 -0.57 27.39
CA GLU A 31 26.30 0.33 26.24
C GLU A 31 24.94 0.45 25.53
N VAL A 32 24.73 1.62 24.94
CA VAL A 32 23.51 2.12 24.33
C VAL A 32 23.00 1.16 23.23
N ASP A 33 21.95 0.39 23.52
CA ASP A 33 21.22 -0.32 22.47
C ASP A 33 20.19 0.63 21.85
N GLY A 34 20.35 0.83 20.53
CA GLY A 34 19.39 1.50 19.67
C GLY A 34 18.08 0.71 19.53
N PRO A 35 17.20 1.08 18.58
CA PRO A 35 16.01 0.29 18.29
C PRO A 35 16.40 -1.16 17.99
N SER A 36 15.55 -2.11 18.36
CA SER A 36 15.86 -3.51 18.08
C SER A 36 16.04 -3.70 16.57
N HIS A 37 16.99 -4.54 16.15
CA HIS A 37 17.23 -4.84 14.72
C HIS A 37 15.93 -5.18 13.97
N PHE A 38 14.94 -5.76 14.66
CA PHE A 38 13.62 -6.05 14.11
C PHE A 38 12.77 -4.80 13.82
N GLU A 39 12.79 -3.79 14.71
CA GLU A 39 12.09 -2.52 14.52
C GLU A 39 12.75 -1.65 13.45
N GLU A 40 14.08 -1.69 13.36
CA GLU A 40 14.83 -1.04 12.26
C GLU A 40 14.50 -1.70 10.92
N GLU A 41 14.45 -3.03 10.87
CA GLU A 41 14.13 -3.80 9.66
C GLU A 41 12.68 -3.61 9.22
N LEU A 42 11.72 -3.49 10.15
CA LEU A 42 10.32 -3.12 9.84
C LEU A 42 10.19 -1.68 9.36
N ALA A 43 10.86 -0.74 10.01
CA ALA A 43 10.85 0.66 9.58
C ALA A 43 11.51 0.81 8.20
N LEU A 44 12.58 0.06 7.91
CA LEU A 44 13.21 0.00 6.60
C LEU A 44 12.29 -0.64 5.56
N LEU A 45 11.54 -1.70 5.91
CA LEU A 45 10.56 -2.31 5.01
C LEU A 45 9.41 -1.36 4.70
N ASP A 46 8.87 -0.66 5.70
CA ASP A 46 7.80 0.33 5.50
C ASP A 46 8.32 1.57 4.73
N GLU A 47 9.55 2.01 4.98
CA GLU A 47 10.20 3.11 4.26
C GLU A 47 10.49 2.71 2.81
N VAL A 48 10.98 1.50 2.58
CA VAL A 48 11.18 0.94 1.24
C VAL A 48 9.84 0.74 0.53
N GLU A 49 8.80 0.23 1.20
CA GLU A 49 7.47 0.10 0.61
C GLU A 49 6.83 1.46 0.30
N ALA A 50 7.02 2.47 1.16
CA ALA A 50 6.55 3.83 0.93
C ALA A 50 7.33 4.53 -0.19
N GLU A 51 8.65 4.39 -0.24
CA GLU A 51 9.50 4.89 -1.32
C GLU A 51 9.18 4.17 -2.64
N MET A 52 8.97 2.86 -2.61
CA MET A 52 8.53 2.07 -3.77
C MET A 52 7.14 2.50 -4.25
N ALA A 53 6.19 2.74 -3.34
CA ALA A 53 4.85 3.26 -3.66
C ALA A 53 4.90 4.68 -4.25
N LEU A 54 5.90 5.49 -3.87
CA LEU A 54 6.15 6.80 -4.47
C LEU A 54 6.79 6.68 -5.85
N GLU A 55 7.72 5.75 -6.06
CA GLU A 55 8.22 5.40 -7.39
C GLU A 55 7.11 4.86 -8.31
N MET A 56 6.04 4.23 -7.78
CA MET A 56 4.81 3.89 -8.55
C MET A 56 4.14 5.11 -9.15
N LYS A 57 4.24 6.22 -8.45
CA LYS A 57 3.61 7.46 -8.84
C LYS A 57 4.51 8.28 -9.77
N GLU A 58 5.83 8.22 -9.59
CA GLU A 58 6.80 8.98 -10.39
C GLU A 58 7.10 8.39 -11.77
N SER A 59 6.88 7.09 -11.97
CA SER A 59 7.07 6.38 -13.24
C SER A 59 5.82 6.33 -14.13
N GLN A 60 4.70 6.90 -13.67
CA GLN A 60 3.45 6.87 -14.43
C GLN A 60 3.39 8.02 -15.45
N PRO A 61 3.12 7.74 -16.74
CA PRO A 61 2.58 8.77 -17.64
C PRO A 61 1.26 9.30 -17.06
N ALA A 62 0.85 10.49 -17.50
CA ALA A 62 -0.47 11.06 -17.17
C ALA A 62 -1.56 9.98 -17.32
N PRO A 63 -2.65 10.00 -16.50
CA PRO A 63 -3.71 9.00 -16.61
C PRO A 63 -4.15 8.91 -18.07
N ASP A 64 -3.89 7.77 -18.71
CA ASP A 64 -4.47 7.48 -20.02
C ASP A 64 -5.97 7.47 -19.76
N THR A 65 -6.67 8.52 -20.21
CA THR A 65 -8.12 8.61 -20.10
C THR A 65 -8.73 7.57 -21.05
N VAL A 66 -8.80 6.33 -20.58
CA VAL A 66 -9.57 5.26 -21.23
C VAL A 66 -11.00 5.42 -20.73
N PRO A 67 -11.97 5.81 -21.58
CA PRO A 67 -13.34 6.03 -21.15
C PRO A 67 -13.92 4.76 -20.50
N LEU A 68 -14.70 4.89 -19.43
CA LEU A 68 -15.28 3.74 -18.71
C LEU A 68 -16.06 2.78 -19.65
N GLY A 69 -16.79 3.33 -20.62
CA GLY A 69 -17.52 2.55 -21.64
C GLY A 69 -16.63 1.74 -22.59
N SER A 70 -15.31 1.96 -22.58
CA SER A 70 -14.34 1.11 -23.31
C SER A 70 -13.74 0.00 -22.44
N LEU A 71 -13.93 0.06 -21.11
CA LEU A 71 -13.46 -0.96 -20.15
C LEU A 71 -14.54 -1.99 -19.80
N ILE A 72 -15.82 -1.57 -19.82
CA ILE A 72 -16.98 -2.41 -19.54
C ILE A 72 -17.99 -2.20 -20.66
N SER A 73 -18.29 -3.26 -21.41
CA SER A 73 -19.34 -3.29 -22.41
C SER A 73 -20.72 -3.28 -21.75
N SER A 74 -21.72 -2.78 -22.47
CA SER A 74 -23.11 -2.73 -21.98
C SER A 74 -23.77 -4.11 -21.85
N VAL A 75 -23.12 -5.18 -22.32
CA VAL A 75 -23.65 -6.55 -22.35
C VAL A 75 -22.94 -7.41 -21.31
N GLY A 76 -23.14 -7.10 -20.03
CA GLY A 76 -22.64 -7.90 -18.92
C GLY A 76 -23.63 -9.01 -18.52
N ASN A 77 -23.13 -10.20 -18.18
CA ASN A 77 -23.96 -11.24 -17.56
C ASN A 77 -24.43 -10.74 -16.17
N PRO A 78 -25.73 -10.54 -15.92
CA PRO A 78 -26.21 -9.98 -14.65
C PRO A 78 -25.87 -10.88 -13.45
N LYS A 79 -25.61 -12.17 -13.67
CA LYS A 79 -25.18 -13.10 -12.61
C LYS A 79 -23.76 -12.80 -12.08
N TRP A 80 -22.94 -12.11 -12.87
CA TRP A 80 -21.58 -11.76 -12.47
C TRP A 80 -21.53 -10.52 -11.59
N GLN A 81 -22.48 -9.60 -11.75
CA GLN A 81 -22.46 -8.31 -11.07
C GLN A 81 -22.75 -8.44 -9.57
N ARG A 82 -22.30 -7.46 -8.78
CA ARG A 82 -22.76 -7.30 -7.39
C ARG A 82 -24.24 -6.93 -7.36
N PRO A 83 -24.96 -7.24 -6.27
CA PRO A 83 -26.32 -6.72 -6.07
C PRO A 83 -26.33 -5.19 -6.24
N PRO A 84 -27.40 -4.59 -6.76
CA PRO A 84 -27.48 -3.13 -6.87
C PRO A 84 -27.33 -2.47 -5.50
N PRO A 85 -26.61 -1.34 -5.39
CA PRO A 85 -26.48 -0.64 -4.11
C PRO A 85 -27.84 -0.10 -3.66
N PRO A 86 -28.10 -0.03 -2.34
CA PRO A 86 -29.29 0.63 -1.84
C PRO A 86 -29.28 2.12 -2.19
N ARG A 87 -30.46 2.75 -2.22
CA ARG A 87 -30.56 4.21 -2.33
C ARG A 87 -30.23 4.81 -0.96
N ILE A 88 -29.04 5.40 -0.84
CA ILE A 88 -28.53 5.99 0.39
C ILE A 88 -28.73 7.51 0.36
N ASN A 89 -29.38 8.06 1.38
CA ASN A 89 -29.40 9.48 1.67
C ASN A 89 -28.30 9.82 2.69
N PRO A 90 -27.20 10.48 2.29
CA PRO A 90 -26.06 10.74 3.18
C PRO A 90 -26.39 11.61 4.38
N THR A 91 -27.53 12.32 4.39
CA THR A 91 -27.96 13.14 5.52
C THR A 91 -28.75 12.36 6.58
N GLN A 92 -29.23 11.16 6.26
CA GLN A 92 -30.12 10.36 7.11
C GLN A 92 -29.60 8.96 7.38
N ASP A 93 -28.88 8.38 6.42
CA ASP A 93 -28.44 6.99 6.45
C ASP A 93 -26.97 6.89 6.80
N ALA A 94 -26.61 5.91 7.63
CA ALA A 94 -25.22 5.53 7.85
C ALA A 94 -24.74 4.62 6.71
N LEU A 95 -23.44 4.68 6.39
CA LEU A 95 -22.80 3.73 5.49
C LEU A 95 -21.82 2.85 6.29
N CYS A 96 -22.16 1.58 6.46
CA CYS A 96 -21.33 0.61 7.17
C CYS A 96 -20.70 -0.41 6.20
N PHE A 97 -19.40 -0.62 6.31
CA PHE A 97 -18.66 -1.58 5.48
C PHE A 97 -17.46 -2.16 6.22
N GLN A 98 -17.10 -3.39 5.89
CA GLN A 98 -15.86 -4.00 6.36
C GLN A 98 -14.73 -3.61 5.41
N GLN A 99 -13.66 -3.00 5.95
CA GLN A 99 -12.52 -2.58 5.16
C GLN A 99 -11.63 -3.77 4.79
N VAL A 100 -11.04 -3.76 3.59
CA VAL A 100 -10.13 -4.82 3.10
C VAL A 100 -8.74 -4.30 2.75
N GLU A 101 -8.65 -3.05 2.29
CA GLU A 101 -7.40 -2.43 1.86
C GLU A 101 -7.43 -0.94 2.18
N LEU A 102 -6.30 -0.42 2.62
CA LEU A 102 -6.05 1.00 2.85
C LEU A 102 -4.86 1.43 1.99
N ASP A 103 -5.03 2.48 1.20
CA ASP A 103 -3.95 3.16 0.49
C ASP A 103 -4.01 4.68 0.72
N TYR A 104 -3.09 5.40 0.09
CA TYR A 104 -3.22 6.86 -0.03
C TYR A 104 -2.82 7.34 -1.42
N TYR A 105 -3.31 8.53 -1.76
CA TYR A 105 -2.84 9.29 -2.91
C TYR A 105 -2.65 10.75 -2.52
N VAL A 106 -1.86 11.49 -3.31
CA VAL A 106 -1.76 12.95 -3.14
C VAL A 106 -2.73 13.59 -4.10
N GLY A 107 -3.64 14.39 -3.56
CA GLY A 107 -4.65 15.13 -4.30
C GLY A 107 -4.67 16.61 -3.91
N VAL A 108 -5.81 17.23 -4.17
CA VAL A 108 -6.10 18.62 -3.81
C VAL A 108 -7.08 18.66 -2.62
N PRO A 109 -7.03 19.71 -1.79
CA PRO A 109 -8.02 19.93 -0.75
C PRO A 109 -9.44 19.90 -1.31
N VAL A 110 -10.32 19.18 -0.62
CA VAL A 110 -11.72 19.06 -1.01
C VAL A 110 -12.55 20.07 -0.21
N PRO A 111 -13.34 20.96 -0.85
CA PRO A 111 -14.19 21.91 -0.14
C PRO A 111 -15.12 21.22 0.85
N GLY A 112 -15.17 21.74 2.08
CA GLY A 112 -15.95 21.20 3.19
C GLY A 112 -15.30 20.05 3.96
N MET A 113 -14.15 19.53 3.50
CA MET A 113 -13.39 18.50 4.22
C MET A 113 -12.30 19.11 5.12
N PRO A 114 -11.91 18.45 6.22
CA PRO A 114 -10.87 18.95 7.11
C PRO A 114 -9.47 18.86 6.48
N GLY A 115 -8.50 19.57 7.08
CA GLY A 115 -7.09 19.53 6.68
C GLY A 115 -6.59 20.85 6.11
N ALA A 116 -5.47 20.78 5.37
CA ALA A 116 -4.90 21.96 4.72
C ALA A 116 -5.82 22.45 3.59
N THR A 117 -5.99 23.76 3.49
CA THR A 117 -6.81 24.43 2.45
C THR A 117 -6.04 24.71 1.16
N GLN A 118 -4.73 24.44 1.15
CA GLN A 118 -3.86 24.59 -0.01
C GLN A 118 -3.15 23.26 -0.28
N GLY A 119 -3.12 22.87 -1.56
CA GLY A 119 -2.49 21.62 -1.99
C GLY A 119 -0.97 21.73 -2.15
N PRO A 120 -0.29 20.59 -2.35
CA PRO A 120 -0.79 19.21 -2.36
C PRO A 120 -1.14 18.64 -0.97
N VAL A 121 -2.11 17.72 -0.88
CA VAL A 121 -2.52 17.05 0.38
C VAL A 121 -2.63 15.52 0.23
N PRO A 122 -2.31 14.73 1.28
CA PRO A 122 -2.51 13.30 1.28
C PRO A 122 -3.99 13.00 1.59
N ILE A 123 -4.58 12.13 0.78
CA ILE A 123 -5.94 11.62 0.97
C ILE A 123 -5.81 10.11 1.08
N LEU A 124 -6.29 9.57 2.19
CA LEU A 124 -6.34 8.12 2.41
C LEU A 124 -7.54 7.55 1.64
N ARG A 125 -7.42 6.36 1.08
CA ARG A 125 -8.57 5.62 0.55
C ARG A 125 -8.67 4.28 1.21
N MET A 126 -9.89 3.95 1.58
CA MET A 126 -10.23 2.68 2.18
C MET A 126 -11.23 1.97 1.28
N PHE A 127 -10.90 0.75 0.89
CA PHE A 127 -11.80 -0.11 0.12
C PHE A 127 -12.45 -1.12 1.05
N GLY A 128 -13.68 -1.51 0.73
CA GLY A 128 -14.36 -2.52 1.52
C GLY A 128 -15.72 -2.91 0.97
N VAL A 129 -16.46 -3.67 1.77
CA VAL A 129 -17.72 -4.30 1.36
C VAL A 129 -18.77 -4.14 2.45
N THR A 130 -19.98 -3.73 2.08
CA THR A 130 -21.12 -3.68 3.00
C THR A 130 -21.59 -5.09 3.38
N ALA A 131 -22.38 -5.23 4.45
CA ALA A 131 -23.01 -6.51 4.79
C ALA A 131 -23.91 -7.06 3.67
N ALA A 132 -24.45 -6.19 2.80
CA ALA A 132 -25.24 -6.56 1.63
C ALA A 132 -24.39 -6.93 0.39
N GLY A 133 -23.07 -6.88 0.50
CA GLY A 133 -22.16 -7.26 -0.59
C GLY A 133 -21.89 -6.15 -1.61
N ASN A 134 -22.11 -4.88 -1.27
CA ASN A 134 -21.80 -3.75 -2.15
C ASN A 134 -20.37 -3.27 -1.93
N SER A 135 -19.62 -3.00 -3.00
CA SER A 135 -18.27 -2.46 -2.89
C SER A 135 -18.27 -0.96 -2.60
N VAL A 136 -17.35 -0.55 -1.71
CA VAL A 136 -17.21 0.82 -1.21
C VAL A 136 -15.78 1.30 -1.45
N CYS A 137 -15.64 2.53 -1.93
CA CYS A 137 -14.40 3.31 -1.87
C CYS A 137 -14.63 4.55 -1.01
N CYS A 138 -13.95 4.64 0.13
CA CYS A 138 -14.07 5.75 1.06
C CYS A 138 -12.80 6.59 1.06
N HIS A 139 -12.90 7.85 0.63
CA HIS A 139 -11.84 8.85 0.66
C HIS A 139 -11.86 9.57 2.02
N ILE A 140 -10.74 9.52 2.74
CA ILE A 140 -10.61 10.04 4.09
C ILE A 140 -9.66 11.25 4.06
N HIS A 141 -10.18 12.39 4.50
CA HIS A 141 -9.53 13.70 4.34
C HIS A 141 -9.02 14.26 5.66
N GLY A 142 -7.94 15.05 5.58
CA GLY A 142 -7.46 15.89 6.68
C GLY A 142 -6.49 15.23 7.66
N PHE A 143 -6.03 14.01 7.37
CA PHE A 143 -4.97 13.38 8.14
C PHE A 143 -3.59 13.74 7.57
N ALA A 144 -2.80 14.50 8.33
CA ALA A 144 -1.45 14.87 7.94
C ALA A 144 -0.41 14.04 8.71
N PRO A 145 0.68 13.59 8.08
CA PRO A 145 1.75 12.85 8.75
C PRO A 145 2.49 13.74 9.76
N TYR A 146 2.97 13.14 10.83
CA TYR A 146 3.73 13.84 11.85
C TYR A 146 4.73 12.93 12.56
N PHE A 147 5.70 13.53 13.23
CA PHE A 147 6.65 12.85 14.11
C PHE A 147 6.98 13.70 15.33
N TYR A 148 7.67 13.12 16.30
CA TYR A 148 8.05 13.78 17.54
C TYR A 148 9.57 13.90 17.67
N VAL A 149 10.03 15.05 18.17
CA VAL A 149 11.44 15.28 18.54
C VAL A 149 11.51 15.88 19.95
N PRO A 150 12.51 15.52 20.77
CA PRO A 150 12.74 16.20 22.04
C PRO A 150 12.92 17.71 21.83
N ALA A 151 12.29 18.54 22.67
CA ALA A 151 12.51 19.97 22.61
C ALA A 151 13.93 20.30 23.13
N PRO A 152 14.71 21.14 22.42
CA PRO A 152 16.02 21.57 22.90
C PRO A 152 15.96 22.21 24.29
N ALA A 153 17.04 22.13 25.06
CA ALA A 153 17.12 22.77 26.37
C ALA A 153 16.85 24.28 26.24
N GLY A 154 15.91 24.79 27.04
CA GLY A 154 15.49 26.20 26.99
C GLY A 154 14.55 26.57 25.83
N PHE A 155 14.09 25.62 25.02
CA PHE A 155 13.08 25.88 24.00
C PHE A 155 11.75 26.28 24.64
N GLN A 156 11.19 27.42 24.21
CA GLN A 156 9.95 28.00 24.74
C GLN A 156 8.88 28.12 23.64
N PRO A 157 7.59 28.22 24.00
CA PRO A 157 6.50 28.35 23.01
C PRO A 157 6.69 29.49 22.00
N GLN A 158 7.33 30.60 22.41
CA GLN A 158 7.64 31.73 21.53
C GLN A 158 8.59 31.38 20.37
N HIS A 159 9.37 30.31 20.47
CA HIS A 159 10.29 29.87 19.41
C HIS A 159 9.61 28.98 18.36
N LEU A 160 8.36 28.55 18.57
CA LEU A 160 7.66 27.62 17.68
C LEU A 160 7.51 28.16 16.25
N SER A 161 7.16 29.45 16.11
CA SER A 161 6.97 30.07 14.80
C SER A 161 8.26 30.15 13.99
N ASP A 162 9.36 30.51 14.66
CA ASP A 162 10.68 30.60 14.02
C ASP A 162 11.18 29.20 13.64
N PHE A 163 11.08 28.23 14.56
CA PHE A 163 11.45 26.85 14.30
C PHE A 163 10.67 26.26 13.11
N GLN A 164 9.35 26.45 13.08
CA GLN A 164 8.51 25.98 11.96
C GLN A 164 8.95 26.62 10.63
N ARG A 165 9.22 27.93 10.62
CA ARG A 165 9.66 28.65 9.42
C ARG A 165 11.00 28.14 8.91
N GLU A 166 11.98 27.98 9.80
CA GLU A 166 13.32 27.49 9.46
C GLU A 166 13.28 26.05 8.94
N LEU A 167 12.57 25.15 9.63
CA LEU A 167 12.44 23.76 9.20
C LEU A 167 11.72 23.65 7.85
N ASN A 168 10.64 24.44 7.65
CA ASN A 168 9.95 24.51 6.37
C ASN A 168 10.91 24.92 5.23
N GLY A 169 11.68 25.98 5.44
CA GLY A 169 12.67 26.44 4.46
C GLY A 169 13.77 25.41 4.19
N ALA A 170 14.25 24.73 5.22
CA ALA A 170 15.27 23.69 5.10
C ALA A 170 14.78 22.48 4.29
N VAL A 171 13.59 21.96 4.62
CA VAL A 171 12.99 20.82 3.90
C VAL A 171 12.73 21.18 2.43
N LEU A 172 12.19 22.37 2.15
CA LEU A 172 11.93 22.79 0.77
C LEU A 172 13.22 22.94 -0.05
N ARG A 173 14.33 23.39 0.55
CA ARG A 173 15.64 23.47 -0.12
C ARG A 173 16.29 22.11 -0.37
N ASP A 174 15.99 21.12 0.47
CA ASP A 174 16.51 19.75 0.34
C ASP A 174 15.77 18.93 -0.73
N LEU A 175 14.58 19.38 -1.16
CA LEU A 175 13.82 18.71 -2.22
C LEU A 175 14.59 18.69 -3.54
N ARG A 176 14.95 17.47 -3.99
CA ARG A 176 15.54 17.24 -5.33
C ARG A 176 14.58 17.59 -6.47
N SER A 177 13.28 17.44 -6.23
CA SER A 177 12.22 17.76 -7.20
C SER A 177 10.95 18.22 -6.50
N ASN A 178 10.28 19.24 -7.06
CA ASN A 178 9.01 19.77 -6.57
C ASN A 178 7.90 19.66 -7.61
N ARG A 179 7.70 18.47 -8.19
CA ARG A 179 6.71 18.23 -9.25
C ARG A 179 5.28 18.60 -8.86
N GLU A 180 4.95 18.45 -7.58
CA GLU A 180 3.60 18.66 -7.03
C GLU A 180 3.33 20.13 -6.65
N GLY A 181 4.27 21.04 -6.90
CA GLY A 181 4.09 22.47 -6.60
C GLY A 181 3.97 22.78 -5.10
N LEU A 182 4.64 22.00 -4.25
CA LEU A 182 4.59 22.14 -2.80
C LEU A 182 5.14 23.52 -2.39
N SER A 183 4.32 24.34 -1.76
CA SER A 183 4.68 25.66 -1.24
C SER A 183 5.01 25.65 0.26
N ARG A 184 4.49 24.67 1.00
CA ARG A 184 4.66 24.52 2.44
C ARG A 184 4.86 23.05 2.80
N ALA A 185 6.03 22.72 3.33
CA ALA A 185 6.38 21.37 3.78
C ALA A 185 5.97 21.11 5.23
N VAL A 186 6.09 22.09 6.12
CA VAL A 186 5.75 21.97 7.55
C VAL A 186 4.42 22.69 7.81
N LEU A 187 3.40 21.92 8.19
CA LEU A 187 2.06 22.42 8.45
C LEU A 187 1.93 23.00 9.86
N ALA A 188 2.51 22.34 10.86
CA ALA A 188 2.44 22.81 12.25
C ALA A 188 3.62 22.28 13.07
N VAL A 189 4.01 23.04 14.08
CA VAL A 189 4.88 22.55 15.16
C VAL A 189 4.19 22.86 16.50
N GLU A 190 3.92 21.81 17.26
CA GLU A 190 3.21 21.90 18.54
C GLU A 190 4.12 21.41 19.67
N MET A 191 4.11 22.09 20.82
CA MET A 191 4.81 21.61 22.01
C MET A 191 3.91 20.68 22.82
N CYS A 192 4.42 19.53 23.22
CA CYS A 192 3.67 18.54 24.00
C CYS A 192 4.56 17.89 25.06
N SER A 193 3.95 17.32 26.10
CA SER A 193 4.66 16.60 27.16
C SER A 193 4.56 15.09 26.90
N LYS A 194 5.70 14.44 26.68
CA LYS A 194 5.81 13.00 26.35
C LYS A 194 6.94 12.34 27.16
N GLU A 195 6.94 11.02 27.20
CA GLU A 195 7.98 10.21 27.85
C GLU A 195 8.52 9.22 26.81
N SER A 196 9.83 8.97 26.84
CA SER A 196 10.44 7.94 25.99
C SER A 196 10.06 6.56 26.50
N MET A 197 9.78 5.63 25.59
CA MET A 197 9.50 4.24 25.95
C MET A 197 10.75 3.49 26.44
N TYR A 198 11.94 3.94 26.02
CA TYR A 198 13.20 3.27 26.33
C TYR A 198 13.72 3.64 27.73
N GLY A 199 13.83 2.64 28.61
CA GLY A 199 14.29 2.79 29.98
C GLY A 199 13.23 3.33 30.94
N TYR A 200 13.40 3.05 32.23
CA TYR A 200 12.52 3.59 33.27
C TYR A 200 13.07 4.92 33.81
N HIS A 201 12.33 6.01 33.59
CA HIS A 201 12.73 7.36 33.99
C HIS A 201 11.87 7.96 35.11
N GLY A 202 11.16 7.10 35.87
CA GLY A 202 10.37 7.53 37.02
C GLY A 202 9.14 8.38 36.66
N GLN A 203 8.45 8.06 35.55
CA GLN A 203 7.26 8.78 35.05
C GLN A 203 7.56 10.25 34.66
N ARG A 204 8.83 10.59 34.42
CA ARG A 204 9.25 11.94 34.08
C ARG A 204 8.90 12.24 32.63
N ARG A 205 7.94 13.13 32.43
CA ARG A 205 7.63 13.66 31.09
C ARG A 205 8.56 14.82 30.74
N LEU A 206 9.03 14.82 29.50
CA LEU A 206 9.87 15.85 28.91
C LEU A 206 9.08 16.64 27.85
N PRO A 207 9.48 17.88 27.55
CA PRO A 207 8.91 18.62 26.44
C PRO A 207 9.39 18.02 25.10
N PHE A 208 8.44 17.80 24.19
CA PHE A 208 8.63 17.35 22.82
C PHE A 208 7.97 18.32 21.85
N LEU A 209 8.50 18.39 20.64
CA LEU A 209 7.90 19.07 19.51
C LEU A 209 7.25 18.02 18.61
N LYS A 210 5.95 18.17 18.35
CA LYS A 210 5.22 17.43 17.33
C LYS A 210 5.29 18.21 16.04
N VAL A 211 5.99 17.68 15.05
CA VAL A 211 6.16 18.30 13.73
C VAL A 211 5.19 17.65 12.76
N THR A 212 4.22 18.41 12.26
CA THR A 212 3.25 17.96 11.26
C THR A 212 3.67 18.42 9.88
N LEU A 213 3.71 17.49 8.93
CA LEU A 213 4.19 17.71 7.57
C LEU A 213 3.07 17.62 6.54
N ALA A 214 3.29 18.24 5.39
CA ALA A 214 2.31 18.27 4.31
C ALA A 214 2.13 16.91 3.63
N LEU A 215 3.20 16.12 3.46
CA LEU A 215 3.17 14.84 2.73
C LEU A 215 4.00 13.78 3.44
N PRO A 216 3.63 12.48 3.37
CA PRO A 216 4.36 11.41 4.07
C PRO A 216 5.84 11.33 3.69
N ARG A 217 6.15 11.51 2.40
CA ARG A 217 7.53 11.51 1.87
C ARG A 217 8.46 12.56 2.47
N LEU A 218 7.92 13.57 3.16
CA LEU A 218 8.71 14.64 3.77
C LEU A 218 9.21 14.25 5.17
N VAL A 219 8.69 13.16 5.76
CA VAL A 219 9.07 12.73 7.12
C VAL A 219 10.55 12.39 7.18
N ALA A 220 11.05 11.54 6.28
CA ALA A 220 12.44 11.11 6.27
C ALA A 220 13.43 12.29 6.06
N PRO A 221 13.28 13.16 5.03
CA PRO A 221 14.12 14.35 4.89
C PRO A 221 14.07 15.29 6.10
N ALA A 222 12.89 15.55 6.66
CA ALA A 222 12.75 16.45 7.80
C ALA A 222 13.48 15.92 9.04
N LYS A 223 13.35 14.62 9.34
CA LYS A 223 14.12 13.97 10.41
C LYS A 223 15.61 14.07 10.19
N ARG A 224 16.09 13.67 9.00
CA ARG A 224 17.52 13.66 8.67
C ARG A 224 18.14 15.05 8.88
N LEU A 225 17.45 16.10 8.44
CA LEU A 225 17.90 17.48 8.63
C LEU A 225 17.95 17.88 10.12
N LEU A 226 16.98 17.43 10.91
CA LEU A 226 16.96 17.68 12.35
C LEU A 226 18.04 16.89 13.10
N GLU A 227 18.33 15.65 12.70
CA GLU A 227 19.39 14.84 13.30
C GLU A 227 20.78 15.42 13.01
N GLN A 228 21.00 15.89 11.79
CA GLN A 228 22.26 16.56 11.42
C GLN A 228 22.44 17.91 12.12
N GLY A 229 21.36 18.68 12.26
CA GLY A 229 21.39 20.02 12.84
C GLY A 229 21.34 20.04 14.38
N LEU A 230 20.31 19.41 14.96
CA LEU A 230 20.03 19.43 16.42
C LEU A 230 20.72 18.30 17.18
N ARG A 231 21.29 17.30 16.49
CA ARG A 231 21.88 16.09 17.12
C ARG A 231 20.96 15.43 18.14
N SER A 232 19.65 15.51 17.91
CA SER A 232 18.63 14.92 18.77
C SER A 232 17.99 13.76 18.01
N PRO A 233 17.84 12.57 18.63
CA PRO A 233 17.19 11.45 17.98
C PRO A 233 15.73 11.82 17.66
N ALA A 234 15.35 11.71 16.40
CA ALA A 234 13.98 11.89 15.99
C ALA A 234 13.24 10.56 16.12
N HIS A 235 12.22 10.51 16.98
CA HIS A 235 11.43 9.30 17.15
C HIS A 235 10.22 9.35 16.23
N SER A 236 10.20 8.45 15.25
CA SER A 236 8.98 8.10 14.55
C SER A 236 8.58 6.70 14.86
N PHE A 237 7.29 6.56 15.12
CA PHE A 237 6.62 5.29 15.00
C PHE A 237 6.18 5.17 13.55
N SER A 238 6.67 4.12 12.88
CA SER A 238 6.34 3.74 11.50
C SER A 238 5.12 2.80 11.32
N PRO A 239 4.31 2.37 12.32
CA PRO A 239 3.08 1.69 11.96
C PRO A 239 2.15 2.69 11.25
N PRO A 240 1.17 2.24 10.44
CA PRO A 240 0.25 3.12 9.73
C PRO A 240 -0.41 4.07 10.73
N ARG A 241 0.15 5.29 10.88
CA ARG A 241 -0.12 6.16 12.02
C ARG A 241 -1.60 6.51 12.13
N PHE A 242 -2.23 6.62 10.97
CA PHE A 242 -3.68 6.76 10.84
C PHE A 242 -4.47 5.65 11.54
N MET A 243 -4.08 4.39 11.32
CA MET A 243 -4.74 3.24 11.92
C MET A 243 -4.63 3.26 13.44
N VAL A 244 -3.44 3.58 13.96
CA VAL A 244 -3.22 3.72 15.41
C VAL A 244 -4.01 4.90 16.00
N ASP A 245 -3.98 6.07 15.36
CA ASP A 245 -4.66 7.26 15.87
C ASP A 245 -6.20 7.17 15.83
N ARG A 246 -6.73 6.28 14.99
CA ARG A 246 -8.17 6.08 14.78
C ARG A 246 -8.68 4.73 15.23
N ASP A 247 -7.87 3.95 15.95
CA ASP A 247 -8.21 2.61 16.42
C ASP A 247 -8.76 1.72 15.29
N VAL A 248 -8.20 1.87 14.08
CA VAL A 248 -8.53 1.04 12.91
C VAL A 248 -7.60 -0.15 12.91
N VAL A 249 -8.16 -1.35 12.89
CA VAL A 249 -7.40 -2.60 12.76
C VAL A 249 -7.70 -3.26 11.41
N GLY A 250 -6.90 -4.25 11.04
CA GLY A 250 -7.12 -5.02 9.81
C GLY A 250 -8.52 -5.65 9.79
N CYS A 251 -9.18 -5.58 8.63
CA CYS A 251 -10.48 -6.21 8.38
C CYS A 251 -11.63 -5.81 9.32
N ASN A 252 -11.56 -4.65 9.98
CA ASN A 252 -12.63 -4.21 10.87
C ASN A 252 -13.78 -3.50 10.14
N TRP A 253 -14.87 -3.28 10.88
CA TRP A 253 -16.02 -2.55 10.38
C TRP A 253 -15.88 -1.05 10.60
N ILE A 254 -16.22 -0.30 9.57
CA ILE A 254 -16.18 1.15 9.54
C ILE A 254 -17.58 1.66 9.25
N GLU A 255 -17.99 2.67 10.00
CA GLU A 255 -19.27 3.33 9.85
C GLU A 255 -19.06 4.82 9.54
N LEU A 256 -19.73 5.29 8.49
CA LEU A 256 -19.85 6.71 8.17
C LEU A 256 -21.22 7.21 8.67
N PRO A 257 -21.27 8.02 9.74
CA PRO A 257 -22.54 8.46 10.33
C PRO A 257 -23.33 9.41 9.41
N PRO A 258 -24.67 9.50 9.56
CA PRO A 258 -25.49 10.46 8.83
C PRO A 258 -24.98 11.90 8.97
N GLY A 259 -24.93 12.63 7.84
CA GLY A 259 -24.49 14.02 7.77
C GLY A 259 -22.97 14.23 7.88
N LYS A 260 -22.18 13.16 8.02
CA LYS A 260 -20.72 13.21 8.16
C LYS A 260 -19.94 12.87 6.90
N TYR A 261 -20.60 12.33 5.89
CA TYR A 261 -19.99 11.96 4.62
C TYR A 261 -20.75 12.54 3.43
N ARG A 262 -20.08 12.61 2.28
CA ARG A 262 -20.67 12.99 1.00
C ARG A 262 -20.45 11.88 -0.01
N LEU A 263 -21.51 11.49 -0.72
CA LEU A 263 -21.40 10.57 -1.86
C LEU A 263 -20.85 11.28 -3.10
N ARG A 264 -19.97 10.61 -3.83
CA ARG A 264 -19.45 11.09 -5.11
C ARG A 264 -20.40 10.73 -6.26
N PRO A 265 -20.77 11.70 -7.12
CA PRO A 265 -21.70 11.44 -8.22
C PRO A 265 -21.05 10.64 -9.36
N GLU A 266 -21.87 9.85 -10.05
CA GLU A 266 -21.48 9.21 -11.31
C GLU A 266 -21.21 10.27 -12.39
N GLN A 267 -20.19 10.03 -13.21
CA GLN A 267 -19.87 10.83 -14.40
C GLN A 267 -20.25 10.06 -15.65
N HIS A 268 -21.29 10.51 -16.37
CA HIS A 268 -21.67 9.87 -17.64
C HIS A 268 -20.93 10.52 -18.81
N THR A 269 -20.69 9.71 -19.85
CA THR A 269 -20.10 10.17 -21.10
C THR A 269 -20.98 11.26 -21.74
N GLY A 270 -20.40 12.43 -21.99
CA GLY A 270 -21.09 13.58 -22.58
C GLY A 270 -21.66 14.57 -21.57
N GLU A 271 -21.65 14.26 -20.27
CA GLU A 271 -21.97 15.24 -19.23
C GLU A 271 -20.76 16.15 -18.96
N PRO A 272 -20.96 17.42 -18.55
CA PRO A 272 -19.87 18.25 -18.05
C PRO A 272 -19.21 17.57 -16.83
N PRO A 273 -17.89 17.73 -16.61
CA PRO A 273 -17.23 17.18 -15.44
C PRO A 273 -17.90 17.65 -14.15
N LYS A 274 -18.42 16.70 -13.37
CA LYS A 274 -18.98 16.98 -12.04
C LYS A 274 -17.84 17.14 -11.05
N GLU A 275 -18.02 18.07 -10.13
CA GLU A 275 -17.11 18.22 -9.00
C GLU A 275 -17.09 16.91 -8.20
N LEU A 276 -15.89 16.36 -7.98
CA LEU A 276 -15.66 15.11 -7.24
C LEU A 276 -16.43 13.90 -7.79
N ALA A 277 -16.51 13.78 -9.12
CA ALA A 277 -16.95 12.55 -9.76
C ALA A 277 -16.22 11.32 -9.19
N LYS A 278 -16.89 10.16 -9.25
CA LYS A 278 -16.30 8.88 -8.85
C LYS A 278 -14.97 8.63 -9.57
N ALA A 279 -13.97 8.24 -8.80
CA ALA A 279 -12.63 7.91 -9.26
C ALA A 279 -12.35 6.40 -9.21
N SER A 280 -13.32 5.60 -8.77
CA SER A 280 -13.23 4.14 -8.67
C SER A 280 -14.38 3.44 -9.40
N LEU A 281 -14.21 2.12 -9.59
CA LEU A 281 -15.23 1.19 -10.09
C LEU A 281 -16.16 0.67 -8.98
N CYS A 282 -16.01 1.12 -7.73
CA CYS A 282 -16.87 0.67 -6.63
C CYS A 282 -18.31 1.14 -6.82
N GLN A 283 -19.28 0.39 -6.28
CA GLN A 283 -20.70 0.79 -6.38
C GLN A 283 -20.99 2.06 -5.58
N LEU A 284 -20.42 2.16 -4.38
CA LEU A 284 -20.53 3.31 -3.50
C LEU A 284 -19.17 3.99 -3.39
N GLU A 285 -19.13 5.31 -3.51
CA GLU A 285 -17.91 6.09 -3.31
C GLU A 285 -18.24 7.34 -2.48
N ALA A 286 -17.51 7.53 -1.40
CA ALA A 286 -17.82 8.57 -0.41
C ALA A 286 -16.56 9.32 0.04
N ASP A 287 -16.73 10.56 0.46
CA ASP A 287 -15.73 11.37 1.14
C ASP A 287 -16.13 11.57 2.61
N VAL A 288 -15.18 11.45 3.54
CA VAL A 288 -15.38 11.68 4.98
C VAL A 288 -14.15 12.35 5.61
N GLY A 289 -14.34 13.12 6.68
CA GLY A 289 -13.24 13.61 7.50
C GLY A 289 -12.60 12.50 8.33
N TRP A 290 -11.28 12.54 8.52
CA TRP A 290 -10.52 11.52 9.26
C TRP A 290 -10.96 11.32 10.73
N ALA A 291 -11.66 12.30 11.30
CA ALA A 291 -12.20 12.24 12.66
C ALA A 291 -13.72 11.95 12.70
N ASP A 292 -14.38 11.88 11.55
CA ASP A 292 -15.85 11.85 11.46
C ASP A 292 -16.43 10.44 11.24
N PHE A 293 -15.60 9.44 10.93
CA PHE A 293 -16.02 8.03 10.88
C PHE A 293 -15.83 7.32 12.22
N ILE A 294 -16.54 6.21 12.39
CA ILE A 294 -16.46 5.32 13.56
C ILE A 294 -15.73 4.03 13.16
N SER A 295 -14.69 3.70 13.92
CA SER A 295 -14.00 2.41 13.84
C SER A 295 -14.58 1.47 14.88
N HIS A 296 -15.18 0.37 14.44
CA HIS A 296 -15.77 -0.61 15.35
C HIS A 296 -14.73 -1.69 15.71
N PRO A 297 -14.51 -1.99 17.00
CA PRO A 297 -13.73 -3.14 17.42
C PRO A 297 -14.35 -4.44 16.89
N PRO A 298 -13.56 -5.45 16.48
CA PRO A 298 -14.07 -6.71 15.94
C PRO A 298 -14.60 -7.63 17.06
N GLU A 299 -15.59 -7.15 17.80
CA GLU A 299 -16.20 -7.77 18.97
C GLU A 299 -17.73 -7.67 18.90
N GLY A 300 -18.43 -8.62 19.52
CA GLY A 300 -19.90 -8.66 19.54
C GLY A 300 -20.52 -8.62 18.14
N ASP A 301 -21.39 -7.64 17.91
CA ASP A 301 -22.12 -7.46 16.64
C ASP A 301 -21.19 -7.18 15.43
N TRP A 302 -19.94 -6.77 15.68
CA TRP A 302 -18.95 -6.43 14.66
C TRP A 302 -17.92 -7.54 14.40
N GLN A 303 -18.16 -8.75 14.92
CA GLN A 303 -17.35 -9.95 14.60
C GLN A 303 -17.68 -10.57 13.24
N GLY A 304 -18.81 -10.18 12.64
CA GLY A 304 -19.23 -10.69 11.34
C GLY A 304 -18.22 -10.37 10.24
N ILE A 305 -18.18 -11.22 9.21
CA ILE A 305 -17.35 -11.01 8.02
C ILE A 305 -18.28 -10.68 6.85
N ALA A 306 -17.97 -9.62 6.11
CA ALA A 306 -18.71 -9.24 4.92
C ALA A 306 -18.65 -10.37 3.86
N PRO A 307 -19.64 -10.48 2.95
CA PRO A 307 -19.65 -11.50 1.91
C PRO A 307 -18.66 -11.17 0.78
N LEU A 308 -17.36 -11.25 1.10
CA LEU A 308 -16.26 -10.97 0.18
C LEU A 308 -16.32 -11.90 -1.03
N ARG A 309 -16.01 -11.39 -2.22
CA ARG A 309 -15.88 -12.19 -3.45
C ARG A 309 -14.43 -12.64 -3.60
N VAL A 310 -14.22 -13.96 -3.63
CA VAL A 310 -12.93 -14.59 -3.85
C VAL A 310 -12.89 -15.16 -5.26
N LEU A 311 -12.04 -14.60 -6.12
CA LEU A 311 -11.76 -15.11 -7.46
C LEU A 311 -10.51 -15.98 -7.41
N SER A 312 -10.66 -17.28 -7.68
CA SER A 312 -9.53 -18.17 -7.99
C SER A 312 -9.45 -18.34 -9.50
N PHE A 313 -8.25 -18.26 -10.07
CA PHE A 313 -8.05 -18.48 -11.50
C PHE A 313 -6.73 -19.21 -11.80
N ASP A 314 -6.64 -19.75 -13.02
CA ASP A 314 -5.50 -20.48 -13.56
C ASP A 314 -5.47 -20.30 -15.09
N ILE A 315 -4.27 -20.25 -15.70
CA ILE A 315 -4.09 -20.08 -17.14
C ILE A 315 -3.39 -21.26 -17.78
N GLU A 316 -3.73 -21.52 -19.04
CA GLU A 316 -3.02 -22.48 -19.88
C GLU A 316 -2.40 -21.79 -21.09
N CYS A 317 -1.14 -22.11 -21.37
CA CYS A 317 -0.36 -21.54 -22.47
C CYS A 317 0.12 -22.64 -23.43
N ALA A 318 0.01 -22.43 -24.73
CA ALA A 318 0.50 -23.39 -25.72
C ALA A 318 1.98 -23.13 -26.05
N GLY A 319 2.89 -23.71 -25.25
CA GLY A 319 4.33 -23.57 -25.42
C GLY A 319 4.94 -24.41 -26.56
N ARG A 320 6.12 -24.00 -27.02
CA ARG A 320 6.96 -24.79 -27.94
C ARG A 320 7.61 -25.97 -27.22
N LYS A 321 7.81 -27.08 -27.94
CA LYS A 321 8.35 -28.33 -27.37
C LYS A 321 9.70 -28.11 -26.68
N GLY A 322 9.77 -28.45 -25.40
CA GLY A 322 11.00 -28.38 -24.59
C GLY A 322 11.42 -26.98 -24.14
N ILE A 323 10.58 -25.96 -24.39
CA ILE A 323 10.85 -24.57 -24.01
C ILE A 323 9.74 -24.13 -23.05
N PHE A 324 10.13 -23.53 -21.92
CA PHE A 324 9.16 -22.95 -20.99
C PHE A 324 8.43 -21.77 -21.68
N PRO A 325 7.12 -21.60 -21.50
CA PRO A 325 6.36 -20.57 -22.22
C PRO A 325 6.95 -19.16 -22.05
N GLU A 326 7.09 -18.45 -23.16
CA GLU A 326 7.55 -17.06 -23.24
C GLU A 326 6.37 -16.17 -23.71
N PRO A 327 6.01 -15.09 -22.99
CA PRO A 327 4.79 -14.31 -23.27
C PRO A 327 4.83 -13.53 -24.60
N ASP A 328 6.00 -13.32 -25.18
CA ASP A 328 6.16 -12.70 -26.50
C ASP A 328 5.92 -13.68 -27.66
N LYS A 329 5.90 -15.01 -27.40
CA LYS A 329 5.83 -16.05 -28.43
C LYS A 329 4.65 -16.99 -28.25
N ASP A 330 4.46 -17.50 -27.05
CA ASP A 330 3.54 -18.60 -26.77
C ASP A 330 2.17 -18.02 -26.33
N PRO A 331 1.05 -18.44 -26.93
CA PRO A 331 -0.27 -17.86 -26.66
C PRO A 331 -0.90 -18.43 -25.39
N VAL A 332 -1.68 -17.59 -24.72
CA VAL A 332 -2.66 -18.02 -23.71
C VAL A 332 -3.85 -18.63 -24.44
N ILE A 333 -4.17 -19.88 -24.12
CA ILE A 333 -5.23 -20.64 -24.78
C ILE A 333 -6.45 -20.86 -23.89
N GLN A 334 -6.29 -20.87 -22.56
CA GLN A 334 -7.41 -20.98 -21.64
C GLN A 334 -7.17 -20.15 -20.38
N VAL A 335 -8.26 -19.62 -19.81
CA VAL A 335 -8.28 -19.02 -18.47
C VAL A 335 -9.50 -19.53 -17.73
N ALA A 336 -9.30 -20.36 -16.70
CA ALA A 336 -10.35 -20.93 -15.88
C ALA A 336 -10.57 -20.09 -14.62
N ASN A 337 -11.83 -19.90 -14.22
CA ASN A 337 -12.18 -19.08 -13.05
C ASN A 337 -13.24 -19.75 -12.19
N MET A 338 -13.06 -19.64 -10.87
CA MET A 338 -14.06 -19.92 -9.85
C MET A 338 -14.24 -18.70 -8.97
N VAL A 339 -15.50 -18.27 -8.75
CA VAL A 339 -15.81 -17.17 -7.84
C VAL A 339 -16.72 -17.65 -6.72
N LEU A 340 -16.25 -17.50 -5.50
CA LEU A 340 -16.94 -17.85 -4.26
C LEU A 340 -17.32 -16.56 -3.52
N ARG A 341 -18.46 -16.58 -2.80
CA ARG A 341 -18.72 -15.58 -1.76
C ARG A 341 -18.34 -16.15 -0.41
N GLN A 342 -17.61 -15.38 0.38
CA GLN A 342 -17.19 -15.79 1.72
C GLN A 342 -18.41 -16.22 2.54
N GLY A 343 -18.32 -17.42 3.13
CA GLY A 343 -19.40 -18.05 3.90
C GLY A 343 -20.33 -18.97 3.08
N GLU A 344 -20.32 -18.90 1.75
CA GLU A 344 -21.01 -19.87 0.90
C GLU A 344 -20.15 -21.14 0.71
N ARG A 345 -20.80 -22.29 0.51
CA ARG A 345 -20.12 -23.58 0.29
C ARG A 345 -19.63 -23.76 -1.14
N ASP A 346 -20.42 -23.31 -2.10
CA ASP A 346 -20.22 -23.57 -3.52
C ASP A 346 -19.93 -22.26 -4.26
N PRO A 347 -18.98 -22.25 -5.22
CA PRO A 347 -18.76 -21.08 -6.05
C PRO A 347 -19.96 -20.82 -6.94
N PHE A 348 -20.40 -19.56 -7.00
CA PHE A 348 -21.56 -19.12 -7.79
C PHE A 348 -21.20 -18.79 -9.25
N ILE A 349 -19.91 -18.67 -9.57
CA ILE A 349 -19.40 -18.57 -10.94
C ILE A 349 -18.36 -19.67 -11.15
N ARG A 350 -18.57 -20.44 -12.21
CA ARG A 350 -17.61 -21.41 -12.76
C ARG A 350 -17.57 -21.16 -14.26
N ASN A 351 -16.45 -20.66 -14.77
CA ASN A 351 -16.32 -20.42 -16.20
C ASN A 351 -14.91 -20.74 -16.69
N VAL A 352 -14.81 -20.91 -18.01
CA VAL A 352 -13.53 -21.03 -18.71
C VAL A 352 -13.60 -20.20 -19.97
N PHE A 353 -12.60 -19.34 -20.15
CA PHE A 353 -12.38 -18.58 -21.37
C PHE A 353 -11.44 -19.42 -22.23
N THR A 354 -11.82 -19.75 -23.46
CA THR A 354 -11.02 -20.60 -24.35
C THR A 354 -10.73 -19.91 -25.67
N LEU A 355 -9.51 -20.09 -26.17
CA LEU A 355 -9.17 -19.78 -27.55
C LEU A 355 -9.67 -20.92 -28.43
N GLN A 356 -10.39 -20.56 -29.50
CA GLN A 356 -11.17 -21.47 -30.34
C GLN A 356 -12.34 -22.14 -29.59
N SER A 357 -13.04 -23.02 -30.31
CA SER A 357 -14.20 -23.74 -29.79
C SER A 357 -13.82 -24.77 -28.72
N CYS A 358 -14.69 -24.90 -27.73
CA CYS A 358 -14.61 -25.93 -26.70
C CYS A 358 -15.98 -26.56 -26.51
N SER A 359 -16.02 -27.86 -26.20
CA SER A 359 -17.27 -28.57 -25.93
C SER A 359 -17.90 -28.07 -24.62
N PRO A 360 -19.24 -28.07 -24.49
CA PRO A 360 -19.89 -27.69 -23.24
C PRO A 360 -19.42 -28.55 -22.06
N ILE A 361 -19.19 -27.91 -20.91
CA ILE A 361 -18.81 -28.57 -19.66
C ILE A 361 -19.98 -28.43 -18.69
N VAL A 362 -20.49 -29.56 -18.19
CA VAL A 362 -21.63 -29.55 -17.26
C VAL A 362 -21.27 -28.76 -15.99
N GLY A 363 -22.10 -27.78 -15.65
CA GLY A 363 -21.91 -26.95 -14.45
C GLY A 363 -20.94 -25.78 -14.61
N SER A 364 -20.36 -25.56 -15.80
CA SER A 364 -19.45 -24.46 -16.09
C SER A 364 -19.85 -23.71 -17.36
N GLN A 365 -19.70 -22.38 -17.35
CA GLN A 365 -19.89 -21.55 -18.53
C GLN A 365 -18.64 -21.59 -19.41
N VAL A 366 -18.76 -22.05 -20.65
CA VAL A 366 -17.66 -22.07 -21.62
C VAL A 366 -17.78 -20.86 -22.53
N LEU A 367 -16.77 -19.99 -22.53
CA LEU A 367 -16.70 -18.74 -23.30
C LEU A 367 -15.60 -18.87 -24.35
N CYS A 368 -15.97 -19.06 -25.61
CA CYS A 368 -15.03 -19.30 -26.70
C CYS A 368 -14.74 -18.01 -27.49
N TYR A 369 -13.47 -17.74 -27.80
CA TYR A 369 -13.04 -16.59 -28.58
C TYR A 369 -12.17 -17.05 -29.76
N SER A 370 -12.32 -16.42 -30.92
CA SER A 370 -11.53 -16.77 -32.11
C SER A 370 -10.13 -16.17 -32.13
N GLN A 371 -9.94 -15.05 -31.41
CA GLN A 371 -8.68 -14.31 -31.30
C GLN A 371 -8.28 -14.17 -29.83
N GLU A 372 -6.99 -14.36 -29.54
CA GLU A 372 -6.45 -14.26 -28.19
C GLU A 372 -6.63 -12.86 -27.59
N ALA A 373 -6.51 -11.81 -28.40
CA ALA A 373 -6.73 -10.43 -27.96
C ALA A 373 -8.14 -10.22 -27.38
N GLU A 374 -9.17 -10.82 -27.99
CA GLU A 374 -10.55 -10.74 -27.49
C GLU A 374 -10.75 -11.57 -26.22
N LEU A 375 -10.06 -12.73 -26.10
CA LEU A 375 -10.06 -13.53 -24.88
C LEU A 375 -9.51 -12.73 -23.70
N LEU A 376 -8.32 -12.13 -23.86
CA LEU A 376 -7.67 -11.34 -22.81
C LEU A 376 -8.52 -10.12 -22.45
N LYS A 377 -9.03 -9.39 -23.45
CA LYS A 377 -9.92 -8.25 -23.25
C LYS A 377 -11.16 -8.64 -22.44
N ALA A 378 -11.81 -9.75 -22.82
CA ALA A 378 -13.01 -10.23 -22.15
C ALA A 378 -12.75 -10.74 -20.73
N TRP A 379 -11.59 -11.36 -20.47
CA TRP A 379 -11.21 -11.78 -19.11
C TRP A 379 -10.96 -10.58 -18.20
N ALA A 380 -10.23 -9.56 -18.67
CA ALA A 380 -10.03 -8.34 -17.90
C ALA A 380 -11.37 -7.64 -17.60
N GLU A 381 -12.29 -7.64 -18.57
CA GLU A 381 -13.65 -7.12 -18.38
C GLU A 381 -14.45 -7.93 -17.37
N PHE A 382 -14.34 -9.26 -17.40
CA PHE A 382 -14.93 -10.15 -16.41
C PHE A 382 -14.45 -9.82 -14.99
N VAL A 383 -13.15 -9.60 -14.78
CA VAL A 383 -12.61 -9.20 -13.46
C VAL A 383 -13.24 -7.89 -12.98
N ARG A 384 -13.41 -6.90 -13.87
CA ARG A 384 -14.05 -5.62 -13.52
C ARG A 384 -15.54 -5.77 -13.20
N ILE A 385 -16.27 -6.59 -13.95
CA ILE A 385 -17.73 -6.82 -13.76
C ILE A 385 -17.99 -7.64 -12.48
N VAL A 386 -17.19 -8.68 -12.24
CA VAL A 386 -17.30 -9.51 -11.02
C VAL A 386 -16.89 -8.71 -9.78
N ASP A 387 -15.94 -7.79 -9.94
CA ASP A 387 -15.42 -6.96 -8.87
C ASP A 387 -14.97 -7.78 -7.63
N PRO A 388 -14.02 -8.73 -7.77
CA PRO A 388 -13.56 -9.56 -6.66
C PRO A 388 -12.80 -8.73 -5.60
N ASP A 389 -12.97 -9.08 -4.33
CA ASP A 389 -12.25 -8.47 -3.22
C ASP A 389 -10.88 -9.15 -3.01
N ILE A 390 -10.84 -10.46 -3.23
CA ILE A 390 -9.63 -11.28 -3.15
C ILE A 390 -9.43 -11.99 -4.48
N VAL A 391 -8.21 -11.90 -5.02
CA VAL A 391 -7.74 -12.67 -6.17
C VAL A 391 -6.72 -13.69 -5.67
N THR A 392 -7.00 -14.97 -5.90
CA THR A 392 -6.20 -16.10 -5.43
C THR A 392 -5.94 -17.11 -6.54
N GLY A 393 -5.11 -18.11 -6.25
CA GLY A 393 -4.63 -19.13 -7.16
C GLY A 393 -3.30 -19.67 -6.65
N TYR A 394 -2.57 -20.40 -7.49
CA TYR A 394 -1.29 -20.98 -7.13
C TYR A 394 -0.21 -20.47 -8.10
N ASN A 395 0.76 -19.71 -7.59
CA ASN A 395 1.82 -19.06 -8.37
C ASN A 395 1.35 -17.90 -9.28
N ILE A 396 0.18 -17.32 -8.99
CA ILE A 396 -0.39 -16.22 -9.76
C ILE A 396 0.47 -14.95 -9.77
N GLN A 397 1.26 -14.72 -8.71
CA GLN A 397 2.12 -13.52 -8.61
C GLN A 397 3.36 -13.62 -9.48
N ASN A 398 3.96 -14.82 -9.59
CA ASN A 398 5.22 -15.01 -10.30
C ASN A 398 5.06 -15.58 -11.71
N PHE A 399 3.88 -16.14 -12.05
CA PHE A 399 3.60 -16.67 -13.38
C PHE A 399 2.36 -16.03 -14.02
N ASP A 400 1.15 -16.34 -13.55
CA ASP A 400 -0.08 -16.06 -14.30
C ASP A 400 -0.30 -14.57 -14.60
N LEU A 401 -0.32 -13.71 -13.58
CA LEU A 401 -0.57 -12.27 -13.78
C LEU A 401 0.56 -11.58 -14.56
N PRO A 402 1.87 -11.81 -14.27
CA PRO A 402 2.94 -11.30 -15.10
C PRO A 402 2.83 -11.74 -16.57
N TYR A 403 2.55 -13.02 -16.80
CA TYR A 403 2.43 -13.59 -18.14
C TYR A 403 1.29 -12.95 -18.92
N LEU A 404 0.10 -12.83 -18.30
CA LEU A 404 -1.06 -12.18 -18.89
C LEU A 404 -0.79 -10.70 -19.22
N LEU A 405 -0.19 -9.95 -18.29
CA LEU A 405 0.15 -8.53 -18.52
C LEU A 405 1.14 -8.38 -19.68
N GLN A 406 2.23 -9.14 -19.69
CA GLN A 406 3.22 -9.09 -20.77
C GLN A 406 2.64 -9.54 -22.11
N ARG A 407 1.83 -10.61 -22.11
CA ARG A 407 1.14 -11.11 -23.32
C ARG A 407 0.18 -10.07 -23.88
N SER A 408 -0.57 -9.39 -23.03
CA SER A 408 -1.48 -8.32 -23.43
C SER A 408 -0.75 -7.14 -24.09
N GLN A 409 0.47 -6.82 -23.63
CA GLN A 409 1.31 -5.80 -24.23
C GLN A 409 1.81 -6.22 -25.62
N THR A 410 2.28 -7.47 -25.76
CA THR A 410 2.70 -8.05 -27.05
C THR A 410 1.57 -7.96 -28.08
N LEU A 411 0.34 -8.27 -27.67
CA LEU A 411 -0.86 -8.24 -28.52
C LEU A 411 -1.52 -6.86 -28.62
N LYS A 412 -0.97 -5.84 -27.95
CA LYS A 412 -1.50 -4.46 -27.93
C LYS A 412 -2.94 -4.35 -27.41
N VAL A 413 -3.32 -5.19 -26.45
CA VAL A 413 -4.63 -5.13 -25.77
C VAL A 413 -4.60 -4.03 -24.71
N SER A 414 -4.79 -2.79 -25.14
CA SER A 414 -4.61 -1.60 -24.30
C SER A 414 -5.53 -1.52 -23.08
N THR A 415 -6.69 -2.19 -23.09
CA THR A 415 -7.67 -2.21 -21.99
C THR A 415 -7.42 -3.30 -20.96
N PHE A 416 -6.50 -4.24 -21.23
CA PHE A 416 -6.17 -5.33 -20.30
C PHE A 416 -5.58 -4.87 -18.96
N PRO A 417 -4.57 -3.98 -18.92
CA PRO A 417 -3.83 -3.69 -17.69
C PRO A 417 -4.60 -2.81 -16.70
N PHE A 418 -5.93 -2.72 -16.77
CA PHE A 418 -6.75 -1.99 -15.80
C PHE A 418 -7.52 -3.00 -14.93
N LEU A 419 -6.80 -3.65 -14.02
CA LEU A 419 -7.32 -4.75 -13.18
C LEU A 419 -7.73 -4.31 -11.77
N GLY A 420 -7.18 -3.19 -11.27
CA GLY A 420 -7.58 -2.59 -9.98
C GLY A 420 -8.96 -1.95 -9.99
N ARG A 421 -9.35 -1.33 -8.87
CA ARG A 421 -10.61 -0.59 -8.72
C ARG A 421 -10.50 0.89 -9.08
N ILE A 422 -9.30 1.45 -9.24
CA ILE A 422 -9.11 2.87 -9.57
C ILE A 422 -9.18 3.09 -11.08
N LEU A 423 -10.00 4.06 -11.49
CA LEU A 423 -10.17 4.41 -12.90
C LEU A 423 -8.88 4.96 -13.49
N GLY A 424 -8.55 4.53 -14.71
CA GLY A 424 -7.37 4.99 -15.45
C GLY A 424 -6.03 4.57 -14.87
N ARG A 425 -5.99 3.73 -13.83
CA ARG A 425 -4.75 3.24 -13.21
C ARG A 425 -4.37 1.87 -13.76
N LYS A 426 -3.20 1.79 -14.38
CA LYS A 426 -2.65 0.54 -14.92
C LYS A 426 -2.02 -0.32 -13.82
N SER A 427 -2.22 -1.62 -13.90
CA SER A 427 -1.48 -2.66 -13.20
C SER A 427 -0.11 -2.86 -13.87
N LEU A 428 0.95 -2.71 -13.08
CA LEU A 428 2.34 -2.77 -13.50
C LEU A 428 3.09 -3.83 -12.69
N ILE A 429 3.96 -4.58 -13.35
CA ILE A 429 4.81 -5.59 -12.72
C ILE A 429 6.03 -4.91 -12.11
N ARG A 430 6.39 -5.33 -10.90
CA ARG A 430 7.60 -4.90 -10.20
C ARG A 430 8.27 -6.09 -9.55
N ASP A 431 9.60 -6.08 -9.56
CA ASP A 431 10.37 -7.06 -8.81
C ASP A 431 10.51 -6.59 -7.36
N SER A 432 10.38 -7.53 -6.43
CA SER A 432 10.52 -7.34 -4.99
C SER A 432 11.34 -8.48 -4.43
N SER A 433 12.33 -8.17 -3.60
CA SER A 433 13.14 -9.16 -2.93
C SER A 433 12.86 -9.12 -1.43
N PHE A 434 12.56 -10.28 -0.84
CA PHE A 434 12.43 -10.44 0.60
C PHE A 434 13.55 -11.35 1.09
N GLN A 435 14.22 -10.97 2.18
CA GLN A 435 15.25 -11.79 2.80
C GLN A 435 15.08 -11.79 4.31
N SER A 436 15.06 -12.98 4.91
CA SER A 436 15.18 -13.12 6.37
C SER A 436 15.90 -14.42 6.73
N LYS A 437 16.42 -14.50 7.95
CA LYS A 437 17.08 -15.73 8.45
C LYS A 437 16.13 -16.93 8.48
N GLN A 438 14.85 -16.70 8.76
CA GLN A 438 13.84 -17.75 8.87
C GLN A 438 13.32 -18.21 7.50
N MET A 439 13.16 -17.28 6.55
CA MET A 439 12.44 -17.54 5.30
C MET A 439 13.37 -17.63 4.07
N GLY A 440 14.67 -17.40 4.27
CA GLY A 440 15.67 -17.30 3.22
C GLY A 440 15.51 -16.02 2.39
N ARG A 441 16.21 -15.97 1.26
CA ARG A 441 16.06 -14.93 0.23
C ARG A 441 15.10 -15.42 -0.85
N ARG A 442 14.14 -14.57 -1.23
CA ARG A 442 13.16 -14.82 -2.28
C ARG A 442 13.01 -13.60 -3.15
N GLU A 443 12.86 -13.83 -4.45
CA GLU A 443 12.54 -12.81 -5.43
C GLU A 443 11.13 -13.10 -5.92
N ASN A 444 10.25 -12.11 -5.77
CA ASN A 444 8.85 -12.17 -6.11
C ASN A 444 8.50 -11.00 -7.02
N LYS A 445 7.42 -11.16 -7.77
CA LYS A 445 6.81 -10.06 -8.52
C LYS A 445 5.59 -9.52 -7.76
N VAL A 446 5.46 -8.21 -7.76
CA VAL A 446 4.31 -7.49 -7.20
C VAL A 446 3.62 -6.74 -8.33
N ILE A 447 2.30 -6.82 -8.35
CA ILE A 447 1.45 -6.14 -9.32
C ILE A 447 0.46 -5.28 -8.54
N ASN A 448 0.29 -4.01 -8.90
CA ASN A 448 -0.75 -3.20 -8.27
C ASN A 448 -2.14 -3.56 -8.79
N ALA A 449 -3.07 -3.68 -7.84
CA ALA A 449 -4.48 -3.89 -8.09
C ALA A 449 -5.27 -3.18 -6.99
N GLU A 450 -5.14 -1.85 -6.90
CA GLU A 450 -5.68 -1.03 -5.80
C GLU A 450 -7.14 -1.38 -5.50
N GLY A 451 -7.43 -1.68 -4.24
CA GLY A 451 -8.73 -2.11 -3.74
C GLY A 451 -9.01 -3.61 -3.85
N ARG A 452 -8.04 -4.43 -4.25
CA ARG A 452 -8.14 -5.90 -4.32
C ARG A 452 -6.92 -6.55 -3.66
N ILE A 453 -7.18 -7.50 -2.78
CA ILE A 453 -6.13 -8.29 -2.13
C ILE A 453 -5.69 -9.43 -3.04
N GLN A 454 -4.38 -9.57 -3.25
CA GLN A 454 -3.80 -10.73 -3.93
C GLN A 454 -3.32 -11.73 -2.89
N PHE A 455 -3.87 -12.94 -2.94
CA PHE A 455 -3.58 -14.02 -2.00
C PHE A 455 -3.08 -15.26 -2.75
N ASP A 456 -1.77 -15.35 -2.97
CA ASP A 456 -1.16 -16.47 -3.69
C ASP A 456 -0.88 -17.64 -2.74
N LEU A 457 -1.51 -18.79 -3.00
CA LEU A 457 -1.39 -19.98 -2.17
C LEU A 457 0.02 -20.57 -2.18
N LEU A 458 0.81 -20.37 -3.24
CA LEU A 458 2.20 -20.80 -3.27
C LEU A 458 3.00 -20.04 -2.21
N GLN A 459 2.80 -18.72 -2.10
CA GLN A 459 3.51 -17.92 -1.11
C GLN A 459 3.13 -18.32 0.31
N VAL A 460 1.86 -18.65 0.56
CA VAL A 460 1.41 -19.15 1.86
C VAL A 460 2.03 -20.50 2.18
N GLY A 461 1.98 -21.45 1.25
CA GLY A 461 2.55 -22.79 1.42
C GLY A 461 4.07 -22.79 1.60
N LEU A 462 4.76 -21.81 1.02
CA LEU A 462 6.20 -21.62 1.26
C LEU A 462 6.49 -20.86 2.56
N ARG A 463 5.50 -20.29 3.24
CA ARG A 463 5.66 -19.53 4.49
C ARG A 463 5.26 -20.30 5.75
N GLY A 464 4.40 -21.32 5.61
CA GLY A 464 4.14 -22.32 6.65
C GLY A 464 5.25 -23.36 6.69
#